data_AF-A0A2N2V8L6-F1
#
_entry.id   AF-A0A2N2V8L6-F1
#
_cell.length_a   1.000
_cell.length_b   1.000
_cell.length_c   1.000
_cell.angle_alpha   90.00
_cell.angle_beta   90.00
_cell.angle_gamma   90.00
#
_symmetry.space_group_name_H-M   'P 1'
#
loop_
_entity.id
_entity.type
_entity.pdbx_description
1 polymer ?
#
loop_
_entity_poly.entity_id
_entity_poly.type
_entity_poly.pdbx_seq_one_letter_code
_entity_poly.pdbx_strand_id
1 'polypeptide(L)'
;MWFVLCSVVLAGCALVPPVVRSDRYDAPGPLPVLAYYQMIGRLGAADLAKERNALAALAASPNTQIRQAMVIGHPRGAQETAKALALIEGILKSSEPGAVDLQPVARMLADHYNERLRLEAQSERQNTLLKEAQRKAQELQEKLDGLADIERTLTPPPRSGKGGKQ
;
A
#
# COMPACT_ATOMS: atom_id res chain seq x y z
N MET A 1 -12.30 37.94 36.42
CA MET A 1 -12.47 36.97 37.53
C MET A 1 -12.57 35.59 36.87
N TRP A 2 -11.44 34.95 36.56
CA TRP A 2 -10.64 34.08 37.45
C TRP A 2 -11.37 32.77 37.76
N PHE A 3 -10.83 31.65 37.25
CA PHE A 3 -10.71 30.29 37.81
C PHE A 3 -10.41 29.33 36.63
N VAL A 4 -9.13 29.10 36.30
CA VAL A 4 -8.28 27.99 36.84
C VAL A 4 -8.82 26.64 36.33
N LEU A 5 -8.28 26.12 35.23
CA LEU A 5 -7.07 25.27 35.17
C LEU A 5 -7.29 23.89 35.81
N CYS A 6 -7.49 22.87 34.98
CA CYS A 6 -7.18 21.48 35.32
C CYS A 6 -6.82 20.72 34.03
N SER A 7 -5.65 21.02 33.49
CA SER A 7 -4.98 20.15 32.52
C SER A 7 -4.50 18.90 33.23
N VAL A 8 -5.20 17.78 33.03
CA VAL A 8 -4.67 16.46 33.40
C VAL A 8 -3.76 16.01 32.27
N VAL A 9 -2.48 16.35 32.39
CA VAL A 9 -1.42 15.76 31.58
C VAL A 9 -1.11 14.40 32.20
N LEU A 10 -1.64 13.33 31.61
CA LEU A 10 -1.09 11.99 31.80
C LEU A 10 0.24 11.91 31.05
N ALA A 11 1.31 12.31 31.73
CA ALA A 11 2.67 11.98 31.36
C ALA A 11 2.91 10.49 31.66
N GLY A 12 2.49 9.63 30.73
CA GLY A 12 2.89 8.23 30.73
C GLY A 12 4.35 8.12 30.29
N CYS A 13 5.26 7.93 31.24
CA CYS A 13 6.63 7.52 30.96
C CYS A 13 6.64 6.09 30.41
N ALA A 14 6.54 5.95 29.08
CA ALA A 14 7.10 4.78 28.43
C ALA A 14 8.62 4.94 28.43
N LEU A 15 9.28 4.36 29.44
CA LEU A 15 10.72 4.11 29.42
C LEU A 15 10.97 3.09 28.30
N VAL A 16 11.12 3.57 27.07
CA VAL A 16 11.58 2.77 25.94
C VAL A 16 13.07 2.54 26.18
N PRO A 17 13.52 1.31 26.51
CA PRO A 17 14.95 1.05 26.64
C PRO A 17 15.64 1.37 25.31
N PRO A 18 16.89 1.87 25.33
CA PRO A 18 17.63 2.16 24.11
C PRO A 18 17.67 0.91 23.23
N VAL A 19 17.30 1.15 21.97
CA VAL A 19 17.19 0.19 20.88
C VAL A 19 18.53 -0.51 20.65
N VAL A 20 18.72 -1.68 21.26
CA VAL A 20 19.62 -2.74 20.78
C VAL A 20 18.79 -3.65 19.87
N ARG A 21 18.24 -3.10 18.78
CA ARG A 21 17.42 -3.88 17.83
C ARG A 21 18.23 -4.39 16.64
N SER A 22 19.32 -3.73 16.24
CA SER A 22 20.13 -4.15 15.07
C SER A 22 20.74 -5.53 15.28
N ASP A 23 21.38 -5.72 16.43
CA ASP A 23 22.22 -6.90 16.70
C ASP A 23 21.42 -8.21 16.64
N ARG A 24 20.12 -8.17 16.97
CA ARG A 24 19.25 -9.36 16.95
C ARG A 24 19.00 -9.91 15.55
N TYR A 25 19.08 -9.06 14.52
CA TYR A 25 18.79 -9.43 13.14
C TYR A 25 20.02 -9.41 12.24
N ASP A 26 21.17 -8.96 12.77
CA ASP A 26 22.45 -8.95 12.07
C ASP A 26 23.11 -10.33 11.98
N ALA A 27 22.66 -11.28 12.81
CA ALA A 27 23.18 -12.64 12.80
C ALA A 27 22.97 -13.33 11.43
N PRO A 28 23.94 -14.14 10.97
CA PRO A 28 23.83 -14.83 9.70
C PRO A 28 22.74 -15.92 9.72
N GLY A 29 22.27 -16.27 8.52
CA GLY A 29 21.31 -17.34 8.29
C GLY A 29 19.85 -16.88 8.17
N PRO A 30 18.94 -17.81 7.89
CA PRO A 30 17.56 -17.49 7.52
C PRO A 30 16.66 -17.12 8.71
N LEU A 31 16.92 -17.64 9.92
CA LEU A 31 16.05 -17.42 11.08
C LEU A 31 16.01 -15.95 11.56
N PRO A 32 17.16 -15.25 11.70
CA PRO A 32 17.14 -13.81 12.04
C PRO A 32 16.38 -12.97 11.02
N VAL A 33 16.50 -13.32 9.73
CA VAL A 33 15.81 -12.64 8.63
C VAL A 33 14.29 -12.86 8.68
N LEU A 34 13.83 -14.05 9.03
CA LEU A 34 12.39 -14.31 9.22
C LEU A 34 11.84 -13.57 10.44
N ALA A 35 12.59 -13.54 11.55
CA ALA A 35 12.23 -12.76 12.73
C ALA A 35 12.16 -11.25 12.40
N TYR A 36 13.08 -10.77 11.56
CA TYR A 36 13.07 -9.40 11.06
C TYR A 36 11.79 -9.10 10.25
N TYR A 37 11.41 -9.99 9.34
CA TYR A 37 10.19 -9.86 8.54
C TYR A 37 8.93 -9.74 9.42
N GLN A 38 8.82 -10.57 10.47
CA GLN A 38 7.71 -10.50 11.42
C GLN A 38 7.68 -9.18 12.20
N MET A 39 8.85 -8.66 12.56
CA MET A 39 8.99 -7.41 13.31
C MET A 39 8.59 -6.20 12.48
N ILE A 40 9.05 -6.10 11.22
CA ILE A 40 8.67 -4.98 10.34
C ILE A 40 7.17 -4.98 10.03
N GLY A 41 6.51 -6.14 10.06
CA GLY A 41 5.05 -6.26 9.93
C GLY A 41 4.24 -5.54 11.02
N ARG A 42 4.88 -5.17 12.12
CA ARG A 42 4.26 -4.49 13.27
C ARG A 42 4.66 -3.01 13.37
N LEU A 43 5.52 -2.52 12.49
CA LEU A 43 6.01 -1.14 12.52
C LEU A 43 5.06 -0.20 11.78
N GLY A 44 4.90 1.00 12.31
CA GLY A 44 4.25 2.11 11.60
C GLY A 44 5.17 2.73 10.55
N ALA A 45 4.60 3.57 9.67
CA ALA A 45 5.34 4.21 8.57
C ALA A 45 6.57 5.02 9.03
N ALA A 46 6.46 5.73 10.17
CA ALA A 46 7.56 6.51 10.72
C ALA A 46 8.73 5.62 11.20
N ASP A 47 8.43 4.47 11.82
CA ASP A 47 9.45 3.56 12.30
C ASP A 47 10.10 2.77 11.16
N LEU A 48 9.34 2.43 10.12
CA LEU A 48 9.90 1.87 8.89
C LEU A 48 10.86 2.84 8.19
N ALA A 49 10.56 4.13 8.20
CA ALA A 49 11.45 5.14 7.64
C ALA A 49 12.77 5.24 8.43
N LYS A 50 12.70 5.19 9.77
CA LYS A 50 13.90 5.14 10.63
C LYS A 50 14.72 3.87 10.35
N GLU A 51 14.05 2.73 10.27
CA GLU A 51 14.68 1.44 9.99
C GLU A 51 15.37 1.44 8.63
N ARG A 52 14.73 2.01 7.60
CA ARG A 52 15.34 2.17 6.28
C ARG A 52 16.64 2.99 6.34
N ASN A 53 16.62 4.09 7.08
CA ASN A 53 17.80 4.95 7.24
C ASN A 53 18.90 4.25 8.04
N ALA A 54 18.54 3.49 9.07
CA ALA A 54 19.48 2.70 9.86
C ALA A 54 20.17 1.64 8.97
N LEU A 55 19.40 0.88 8.19
CA LEU A 55 19.95 -0.10 7.24
C LEU A 55 20.80 0.51 6.13
N ALA A 56 20.53 1.76 5.74
CA ALA A 56 21.32 2.47 4.73
C ALA A 56 22.70 2.90 5.26
N ALA A 57 22.86 3.02 6.58
CA ALA A 57 24.14 3.33 7.22
C ALA A 57 25.02 2.09 7.46
N LEU A 58 24.44 0.88 7.37
CA LEU A 58 25.18 -0.37 7.54
C LEU A 58 25.99 -0.72 6.29
N ALA A 59 27.09 -1.43 6.48
CA ALA A 59 27.87 -1.97 5.38
C ALA A 59 27.03 -2.93 4.52
N ALA A 60 27.31 -2.95 3.21
CA ALA A 60 26.67 -3.87 2.30
C ALA A 60 27.08 -5.32 2.61
N SER A 61 26.09 -6.16 2.87
CA SER A 61 26.22 -7.59 3.10
C SER A 61 24.94 -8.28 2.62
N PRO A 62 24.95 -9.60 2.36
CA PRO A 62 23.73 -10.32 2.00
C PRO A 62 22.60 -10.15 3.04
N ASN A 63 22.93 -10.12 4.34
CA ASN A 63 21.97 -9.87 5.42
C ASN A 63 21.41 -8.46 5.42
N THR A 64 22.23 -7.43 5.15
CA THR A 64 21.73 -6.05 5.08
C THR A 64 20.91 -5.83 3.80
N GLN A 65 21.31 -6.42 2.67
CA GLN A 65 20.57 -6.38 1.41
C GLN A 65 19.19 -7.02 1.52
N ILE A 66 19.08 -8.21 2.11
CA ILE A 66 17.77 -8.89 2.22
C ILE A 66 16.82 -8.10 3.12
N ARG A 67 17.33 -7.52 4.22
CA ARG A 67 16.55 -6.66 5.12
C ARG A 67 16.14 -5.35 4.46
N GLN A 68 17.01 -4.74 3.67
CA GLN A 68 16.67 -3.57 2.84
C GLN A 68 15.55 -3.89 1.85
N ALA A 69 15.61 -5.06 1.19
CA ALA A 69 14.56 -5.51 0.29
C ALA A 69 13.22 -5.72 1.01
N MET A 70 13.23 -6.22 2.24
CA MET A 70 12.02 -6.36 3.07
C MET A 70 11.41 -5.00 3.46
N VAL A 71 12.23 -4.02 3.87
CA VAL A 71 11.75 -2.69 4.26
C VAL A 71 11.22 -1.90 3.06
N ILE A 72 11.91 -1.96 1.91
CA ILE A 72 11.48 -1.27 0.69
C ILE A 72 10.22 -1.93 0.11
N GLY A 73 10.14 -3.26 0.18
CA GLY A 73 8.99 -4.03 -0.28
C GLY A 73 7.78 -3.99 0.66
N HIS A 74 7.91 -3.53 1.90
CA HIS A 74 6.79 -3.36 2.82
C HIS A 74 5.73 -2.42 2.20
N PRO A 75 4.41 -2.73 2.28
CA PRO A 75 3.31 -2.17 1.47
C PRO A 75 3.55 -0.77 0.92
N ARG A 76 3.97 -0.76 -0.36
CA ARG A 76 4.21 0.39 -1.24
C ARG A 76 3.85 -0.05 -2.66
N GLY A 77 3.77 0.89 -3.59
CA GLY A 77 3.36 0.61 -4.97
C GLY A 77 4.35 -0.24 -5.77
N ALA A 78 3.97 -0.54 -7.02
CA ALA A 78 4.70 -1.44 -7.92
C ALA A 78 6.18 -1.10 -8.09
N GLN A 79 6.52 0.19 -8.10
CA GLN A 79 7.90 0.64 -8.31
C GLN A 79 8.83 0.20 -7.17
N GLU A 80 8.39 0.29 -5.92
CA GLU A 80 9.15 -0.11 -4.74
C GLU A 80 9.26 -1.63 -4.67
N THR A 81 8.19 -2.34 -5.00
CA THR A 81 8.20 -3.80 -5.09
C THR A 81 9.20 -4.28 -6.15
N ALA A 82 9.28 -3.61 -7.31
CA ALA A 82 10.27 -3.91 -8.33
C ALA A 82 11.71 -3.64 -7.87
N LYS A 83 11.96 -2.53 -7.14
CA LYS A 83 13.28 -2.26 -6.53
C LYS A 83 13.67 -3.32 -5.51
N ALA A 84 12.71 -3.78 -4.69
CA ALA A 84 12.94 -4.85 -3.73
C ALA A 84 13.29 -6.17 -4.43
N LEU A 85 12.60 -6.52 -5.52
CA LEU A 85 12.93 -7.69 -6.35
C LEU A 85 14.35 -7.62 -6.90
N ALA A 86 14.80 -6.47 -7.39
CA ALA A 86 16.16 -6.32 -7.90
C ALA A 86 17.24 -6.63 -6.84
N LEU A 87 17.01 -6.23 -5.59
CA LEU A 87 17.89 -6.58 -4.47
C LEU A 87 17.89 -8.09 -4.18
N ILE A 88 16.71 -8.71 -4.20
CA ILE A 88 16.54 -10.15 -4.01
C ILE A 88 17.23 -10.95 -5.11
N GLU A 89 17.11 -10.52 -6.37
CA GLU A 89 17.81 -11.14 -7.50
C GLU A 89 19.34 -11.08 -7.35
N GLY A 90 19.87 -9.98 -6.81
CA GLY A 90 21.30 -9.85 -6.50
C GLY A 90 21.78 -10.93 -5.52
N ILE A 91 20.99 -11.22 -4.49
CA ILE A 91 21.27 -12.29 -3.50
C ILE A 91 21.19 -13.66 -4.18
N LEU A 92 20.17 -13.90 -5.00
CA LEU A 92 19.98 -15.17 -5.70
C LEU A 92 21.08 -15.49 -6.72
N LYS A 93 21.72 -14.46 -7.29
CA LYS A 93 22.85 -14.58 -8.23
C LYS A 93 24.21 -14.70 -7.52
N SER A 94 24.29 -14.39 -6.23
CA SER A 94 25.54 -14.40 -5.47
C SER A 94 25.94 -15.81 -5.05
N SER A 95 27.25 -16.08 -5.11
CA SER A 95 27.88 -17.33 -4.64
C SER A 95 28.60 -17.17 -3.29
N GLU A 96 28.50 -15.99 -2.67
CA GLU A 96 29.02 -15.75 -1.31
C GLU A 96 28.34 -16.69 -0.30
N PRO A 97 29.06 -17.32 0.65
CA PRO A 97 28.46 -18.27 1.60
C PRO A 97 27.24 -17.71 2.33
N GLY A 98 27.34 -16.47 2.82
CA GLY A 98 26.23 -15.80 3.50
C GLY A 98 25.03 -15.46 2.59
N ALA A 99 25.23 -15.38 1.27
CA ALA A 99 24.13 -15.22 0.32
C ALA A 99 23.47 -16.56 -0.01
N VAL A 100 24.26 -17.62 -0.16
CA VAL A 100 23.78 -18.99 -0.40
C VAL A 100 22.83 -19.44 0.71
N ASP A 101 23.19 -19.20 1.97
CA ASP A 101 22.35 -19.51 3.13
C ASP A 101 20.99 -18.79 3.14
N LEU A 102 20.91 -17.64 2.48
CA LEU A 102 19.70 -16.81 2.39
C LEU A 102 18.85 -17.10 1.15
N GLN A 103 19.36 -17.86 0.17
CA GLN A 103 18.65 -18.15 -1.07
C GLN A 103 17.25 -18.75 -0.87
N PRO A 104 17.01 -19.69 0.07
CA PRO A 104 15.66 -20.23 0.28
C PRO A 104 14.64 -19.15 0.66
N VAL A 105 15.02 -18.23 1.55
CA VAL A 105 14.16 -17.11 1.97
C VAL A 105 14.02 -16.08 0.84
N ALA A 106 15.10 -15.81 0.11
CA ALA A 106 15.09 -14.93 -1.05
C ALA A 106 14.14 -15.41 -2.16
N ARG A 107 14.10 -16.72 -2.45
CA ARG A 107 13.14 -17.29 -3.43
C ARG A 107 11.70 -17.10 -3.00
N MET A 108 11.38 -17.40 -1.74
CA MET A 108 10.05 -17.17 -1.18
C MET A 108 9.63 -15.69 -1.31
N LEU A 109 10.52 -14.74 -0.99
CA LEU A 109 10.26 -13.31 -1.14
C LEU A 109 10.06 -12.92 -2.60
N ALA A 110 10.84 -13.48 -3.53
CA ALA A 110 10.69 -13.24 -4.96
C ALA A 110 9.32 -13.69 -5.46
N ASP A 111 8.86 -14.88 -5.08
CA ASP A 111 7.53 -15.38 -5.43
C ASP A 111 6.43 -14.46 -4.89
N HIS A 112 6.56 -14.04 -3.62
CA HIS A 112 5.62 -13.14 -2.98
C HIS A 112 5.55 -11.76 -3.66
N TYR A 113 6.70 -11.18 -4.03
CA TYR A 113 6.74 -9.87 -4.68
C TYR A 113 6.25 -9.92 -6.14
N ASN A 114 6.56 -10.99 -6.87
CA ASN A 114 6.01 -11.19 -8.20
C ASN A 114 4.49 -11.34 -8.18
N GLU A 115 3.95 -12.06 -7.20
CA GLU A 115 2.50 -12.19 -7.04
C GLU A 115 1.85 -10.85 -6.72
N ARG A 116 2.47 -10.04 -5.86
CA ARG A 116 2.00 -8.67 -5.60
C ARG A 116 1.97 -7.80 -6.85
N LEU A 117 3.01 -7.84 -7.68
CA LEU A 117 3.02 -7.10 -8.95
C LEU A 117 1.90 -7.55 -9.89
N ARG A 118 1.59 -8.86 -9.94
CA ARG A 118 0.46 -9.38 -10.74
C ARG A 118 -0.88 -8.86 -10.22
N LEU A 119 -1.08 -8.88 -8.90
CA LEU A 119 -2.30 -8.38 -8.26
C LEU A 119 -2.48 -6.88 -8.45
N GLU A 120 -1.41 -6.09 -8.31
CA GLU A 120 -1.42 -4.65 -8.56
C GLU A 120 -1.80 -4.35 -10.03
N ALA A 121 -1.19 -5.05 -10.99
CA ALA A 121 -1.53 -4.91 -12.41
C ALA A 121 -2.99 -5.32 -12.71
N GLN A 122 -3.52 -6.35 -12.04
CA GLN A 122 -4.93 -6.74 -12.18
C GLN A 122 -5.86 -5.67 -11.61
N SER A 123 -5.53 -5.11 -10.44
CA SER A 123 -6.27 -4.03 -9.80
C SER A 123 -6.33 -2.78 -10.67
N GLU A 124 -5.21 -2.37 -11.26
CA GLU A 124 -5.16 -1.22 -12.18
C GLU A 124 -6.03 -1.43 -13.43
N ARG A 125 -6.01 -2.63 -14.01
CA ARG A 125 -6.89 -2.99 -15.14
C ARG A 125 -8.36 -2.92 -14.74
N GLN A 126 -8.73 -3.49 -13.59
CA GLN A 126 -10.12 -3.46 -13.11
C GLN A 126 -10.59 -2.03 -12.85
N ASN A 127 -9.75 -1.19 -12.24
CA ASN A 127 -10.07 0.22 -11.99
C ASN A 127 -10.28 1.00 -13.30
N THR A 128 -9.47 0.71 -14.32
CA THR A 128 -9.64 1.29 -15.67
C THR A 128 -10.98 0.88 -16.29
N LEU A 129 -11.32 -0.42 -16.26
CA LEU A 129 -12.59 -0.93 -16.77
C LEU A 129 -13.79 -0.34 -16.03
N LEU A 130 -13.70 -0.18 -14.70
CA LEU A 130 -14.76 0.42 -13.89
C LEU A 130 -15.00 1.87 -14.28
N LYS A 131 -13.94 2.67 -14.46
CA LYS A 131 -14.07 4.08 -14.91
C LYS A 131 -14.71 4.18 -16.29
N GLU A 132 -14.32 3.30 -17.22
CA GLU A 132 -14.92 3.26 -18.55
C GLU A 132 -16.41 2.87 -18.50
N ALA A 133 -16.76 1.87 -17.68
CA ALA A 133 -18.15 1.46 -17.48
C ALA A 133 -19.00 2.58 -16.85
N GLN A 134 -18.46 3.29 -15.85
CA GLN A 134 -19.10 4.45 -15.23
C GLN A 134 -19.35 5.57 -16.25
N ARG A 135 -18.37 5.87 -17.11
CA ARG A 135 -18.53 6.85 -18.18
C ARG A 135 -19.64 6.45 -19.16
N LYS A 136 -19.66 5.18 -19.60
CA LYS A 136 -20.74 4.68 -20.47
C LYS A 136 -22.11 4.75 -19.81
N ALA A 137 -22.20 4.45 -18.51
CA ALA A 137 -23.44 4.56 -17.76
C ALA A 137 -23.94 6.02 -17.70
N GLN A 138 -23.03 6.98 -17.48
CA GLN A 138 -23.36 8.40 -17.49
C GLN A 138 -23.82 8.87 -18.88
N GLU A 139 -23.12 8.49 -19.95
CA GLU A 139 -23.52 8.80 -21.33
C GLU A 139 -24.89 8.21 -21.70
N LEU A 140 -25.23 7.04 -21.17
CA LEU A 140 -26.56 6.43 -21.36
C LEU A 140 -27.63 7.16 -20.55
N GLN A 141 -27.33 7.59 -19.33
CA GLN A 141 -28.26 8.37 -18.52
C GLN A 141 -28.60 9.71 -19.19
N GLU A 142 -27.59 10.43 -19.70
CA GLU A 142 -27.79 11.68 -20.43
C GLU A 142 -28.69 11.51 -21.66
N LYS A 143 -28.57 10.37 -22.37
CA LYS A 143 -29.46 10.04 -23.50
C LYS A 143 -30.88 9.74 -23.06
N LEU A 144 -31.06 9.00 -21.97
CA LEU A 144 -32.40 8.71 -21.42
C LEU A 144 -33.10 10.00 -20.98
N ASP A 145 -32.38 10.87 -20.28
CA ASP A 145 -32.90 12.17 -19.86
C ASP A 145 -33.28 13.03 -21.08
N GLY A 146 -32.43 13.05 -22.12
CA GLY A 146 -32.75 13.72 -23.39
C GLY A 146 -33.98 13.15 -24.10
N LEU A 147 -34.18 11.83 -24.08
CA LEU A 147 -35.39 11.19 -24.63
C LEU A 147 -36.64 11.53 -23.81
N ALA A 148 -36.53 11.53 -22.48
CA ALA A 148 -37.64 11.89 -21.59
C ALA A 148 -38.07 13.35 -21.79
N ASP A 149 -37.12 14.26 -22.01
CA ASP A 149 -37.41 15.66 -22.33
C ASP A 149 -38.13 15.78 -23.68
N ILE A 150 -37.70 15.03 -24.71
CA ILE A 150 -38.39 14.98 -26.00
C ILE A 150 -39.82 14.48 -25.81
N GLU A 151 -40.04 13.37 -25.10
CA GLU A 151 -41.38 12.81 -24.83
C GLU A 151 -42.30 13.85 -24.15
N ARG A 152 -41.77 14.57 -23.17
CA ARG A 152 -42.51 15.64 -22.47
C ARG A 152 -42.90 16.78 -23.41
N THR A 153 -42.06 17.13 -24.38
CA THR A 153 -42.38 18.19 -25.36
C THR A 153 -43.38 17.73 -26.43
N LEU A 154 -43.39 16.44 -26.77
CA LEU A 154 -44.31 15.85 -27.76
C LEU A 154 -45.72 15.60 -27.20
N THR A 155 -45.85 15.43 -25.88
CA THR A 155 -47.14 15.28 -25.23
C THR A 155 -47.65 16.66 -24.80
N PRO A 156 -48.59 17.29 -25.53
CA PRO A 156 -49.13 18.58 -25.12
C PRO A 156 -49.80 18.42 -23.74
N PRO A 157 -49.63 19.39 -22.82
CA PRO A 157 -50.26 19.32 -21.52
C PRO A 157 -51.77 19.15 -21.71
N PRO A 158 -52.47 18.33 -20.89
CA PRO A 158 -53.91 18.22 -20.98
C PRO A 158 -54.48 19.63 -20.90
N ARG A 159 -55.20 20.05 -21.95
CA ARG A 159 -55.92 21.32 -21.92
C ARG A 159 -56.88 21.21 -20.75
N SER A 160 -56.52 21.83 -19.64
CA SER A 160 -57.42 22.14 -18.54
C SER A 160 -58.65 22.77 -19.20
N GLY A 161 -59.69 21.96 -19.36
CA GLY A 161 -60.95 22.37 -19.94
C GLY A 161 -61.42 23.55 -19.12
N LYS A 162 -61.32 24.74 -19.70
CA LYS A 162 -62.01 25.92 -19.21
C LYS A 162 -63.48 25.55 -19.27
N GLY A 163 -64.01 25.06 -18.14
CA GLY A 163 -65.42 24.88 -17.90
C GLY A 163 -66.07 26.26 -17.96
N GLY A 164 -66.39 26.68 -19.17
CA GLY A 164 -67.23 27.83 -19.43
C GLY A 164 -68.69 27.40 -19.42
N LYS A 165 -69.46 28.02 -18.54
CA LYS A 165 -70.83 28.59 -18.67
C LYS A 165 -71.30 28.87 -17.25
N GLN A 166 -71.49 30.15 -16.90
CA GLN A 166 -72.73 30.93 -17.09
C GLN A 166 -73.91 30.28 -16.40
#